data_AF-A0A653M480-F1
#
_entry.id   AF-A0A653M480-F1
#
_cell.length_a   1.000
_cell.length_b   1.000
_cell.length_c   1.000
_cell.angle_alpha   90.00
_cell.angle_beta   90.00
_cell.angle_gamma   90.00
#
_symmetry.space_group_name_H-M   'P 1'
#
loop_
_entity.id
_entity.type
_entity.pdbx_description
1 polymer ?
#
loop_
_entity_poly.entity_id
_entity_poly.type
_entity_poly.pdbx_seq_one_letter_code
_entity_poly.pdbx_strand_id
1 'polypeptide(L)'
;MNRRASYPQPRKRLTLRIVRLSTVALMLVLTMIGGTLWLSWQLQGAGAAINDAGSLRMRANAVGIALLTTQRDGDRAALDAQISQLNVTLDRLRHGDPARPLFLPDDAGIRQKFDNVEYVWRSRLEQEARYASSASAYLAALPPFVAQADALVSLIERDNARKTAWLRMSQVALAAMSCLGAVAIVYLLYVWFVAPVQRLQEGLLRIQKRQFEARLPVMTLDEFGQLAAGFNRMAAELQQLYGELAKRVESNMAELEAQNREQSRKASTF
;
A
#
# COMPACT_ATOMS: atom_id res chain seq x y z
N MET A 1 -32.20 30.76 30.43
CA MET A 1 -31.97 30.68 28.96
C MET A 1 -31.10 29.47 28.66
N ASN A 2 -31.67 28.48 27.98
CA ASN A 2 -31.06 27.18 27.71
C ASN A 2 -30.00 27.30 26.60
N ARG A 3 -28.72 27.46 26.95
CA ARG A 3 -27.63 27.52 25.96
C ARG A 3 -27.36 26.11 25.43
N ARG A 4 -27.86 25.84 24.22
CA ARG A 4 -27.60 24.61 23.46
C ARG A 4 -26.10 24.34 23.43
N ALA A 5 -25.69 23.12 23.78
CA ALA A 5 -24.35 22.61 23.57
C ALA A 5 -23.99 22.79 22.08
N SER A 6 -23.08 23.72 21.78
CA SER A 6 -22.62 23.94 20.41
C SER A 6 -21.68 22.81 20.05
N TYR A 7 -22.23 21.72 19.50
CA TYR A 7 -21.44 20.64 18.94
C TYR A 7 -20.45 21.18 17.91
N PRO A 8 -19.21 20.64 17.86
CA PRO A 8 -18.25 21.11 16.88
C PRO A 8 -18.79 20.79 15.49
N GLN A 9 -18.64 21.75 14.56
CA GLN A 9 -19.03 21.54 13.17
C GLN A 9 -18.41 20.22 12.67
N PRO A 10 -19.12 19.40 11.88
CA PRO A 10 -18.70 18.04 11.56
C PRO A 10 -17.28 17.96 10.97
N ARG A 11 -16.86 18.97 10.19
CA ARG A 11 -15.50 19.08 9.62
C ARG A 11 -14.38 19.28 10.66
N LYS A 12 -14.72 19.71 11.87
CA LYS A 12 -13.77 20.01 12.96
C LYS A 12 -13.70 18.90 14.02
N ARG A 13 -14.56 17.87 13.94
CA ARG A 13 -14.57 16.73 14.87
C ARG A 13 -13.29 15.90 14.75
N LEU A 14 -12.74 15.48 15.88
CA LEU A 14 -11.55 14.63 15.94
C LEU A 14 -11.79 13.29 15.24
N THR A 15 -12.96 12.67 15.48
CA THR A 15 -13.33 11.39 14.87
C THR A 15 -13.28 11.44 13.34
N LEU A 16 -13.76 12.53 12.72
CA LEU A 16 -13.80 12.64 11.27
C LEU A 16 -12.39 12.81 10.68
N ARG A 17 -11.48 13.48 11.38
CA ARG A 17 -10.06 13.58 10.97
C ARG A 17 -9.40 12.20 10.99
N ILE A 18 -9.64 11.43 12.04
CA ILE A 18 -9.10 10.07 12.19
C ILE A 18 -9.64 9.16 11.10
N VAL A 19 -10.96 9.10 10.91
CA VAL A 19 -11.57 8.25 9.90
C VAL A 19 -11.02 8.58 8.51
N ARG A 20 -10.93 9.86 8.13
CA ARG A 20 -10.34 10.25 6.83
C ARG A 20 -8.89 9.79 6.70
N LEU A 21 -8.07 10.01 7.73
CA LEU A 21 -6.66 9.62 7.70
C LEU A 21 -6.51 8.10 7.60
N SER A 22 -7.27 7.33 8.38
CA SER A 22 -7.28 5.87 8.33
C SER A 22 -7.80 5.35 6.99
N THR A 23 -8.85 5.93 6.41
CA THR A 23 -9.37 5.53 5.10
C THR A 23 -8.36 5.80 3.98
N VAL A 24 -7.71 6.98 3.99
CA VAL A 24 -6.69 7.31 2.99
C VAL A 24 -5.49 6.36 3.12
N ALA A 25 -5.00 6.12 4.34
CA ALA A 25 -3.91 5.19 4.58
C ALA A 25 -4.27 3.76 4.13
N LEU A 26 -5.48 3.29 4.44
CA LEU A 26 -5.95 1.96 4.04
C LEU A 26 -6.05 1.83 2.53
N MET A 27 -6.67 2.79 1.83
CA MET A 27 -6.75 2.76 0.37
C MET A 27 -5.36 2.71 -0.26
N LEU A 28 -4.44 3.52 0.23
CA LEU A 28 -3.08 3.57 -0.26
C LEU A 28 -2.39 2.20 -0.11
N VAL A 29 -2.50 1.56 1.06
CA VAL A 29 -1.95 0.22 1.30
C VAL A 29 -2.61 -0.83 0.39
N LEU A 30 -3.93 -0.81 0.23
CA LEU A 30 -4.65 -1.76 -0.62
C LEU A 30 -4.27 -1.61 -2.10
N THR A 31 -4.12 -0.38 -2.60
CA THR A 31 -3.66 -0.14 -3.97
C THR A 31 -2.25 -0.71 -4.18
N MET A 32 -1.35 -0.52 -3.21
CA MET A 32 0.01 -1.03 -3.29
C MET A 32 0.06 -2.57 -3.24
N ILE A 33 -0.74 -3.19 -2.37
CA ILE A 33 -0.86 -4.65 -2.30
C ILE A 33 -1.47 -5.21 -3.60
N GLY A 34 -2.54 -4.59 -4.10
CA GLY A 34 -3.15 -4.97 -5.37
C GLY A 34 -2.17 -4.90 -6.54
N GLY A 35 -1.38 -3.82 -6.62
CA GLY A 35 -0.33 -3.66 -7.63
C GLY A 35 0.77 -4.71 -7.54
N THR A 36 1.22 -5.04 -6.32
CA THR A 36 2.26 -6.08 -6.13
C THR A 36 1.74 -7.48 -6.46
N LEU A 37 0.49 -7.81 -6.12
CA LEU A 37 -0.15 -9.07 -6.50
C LEU A 37 -0.35 -9.18 -8.01
N TRP A 38 -0.80 -8.11 -8.65
CA TRP A 38 -0.96 -8.08 -10.11
C TRP A 38 0.37 -8.31 -10.83
N LEU A 39 1.44 -7.63 -10.40
CA LEU A 39 2.78 -7.82 -10.95
C LEU A 39 3.31 -9.24 -10.67
N SER A 40 3.05 -9.79 -9.49
CA SER A 40 3.39 -11.18 -9.14
C SER A 40 2.71 -12.20 -10.06
N TRP A 41 1.43 -12.00 -10.37
CA TRP A 41 0.69 -12.87 -11.29
C TRP A 41 1.29 -12.82 -12.70
N GLN A 42 1.70 -11.65 -13.17
CA GLN A 42 2.37 -11.50 -14.46
C GLN A 42 3.72 -12.26 -14.52
N LEU A 43 4.48 -12.26 -13.42
CA LEU A 43 5.76 -12.99 -13.32
C LEU A 43 5.59 -14.51 -13.33
N GLN A 44 4.52 -15.04 -12.73
CA GLN A 44 4.23 -16.48 -12.78
C GLN A 44 4.03 -16.98 -14.21
N GLY A 45 3.38 -16.18 -15.07
CA GLY A 45 3.15 -16.58 -16.46
C GLY A 45 4.37 -16.50 -17.36
N ALA A 46 5.34 -15.63 -17.02
CA ALA A 46 6.59 -15.51 -17.76
C ALA A 46 7.42 -16.82 -17.72
N GLY A 47 7.36 -17.58 -16.63
CA GLY A 47 8.05 -18.86 -16.52
C GLY A 47 7.59 -19.90 -17.55
N ALA A 48 6.28 -19.97 -17.80
CA ALA A 48 5.74 -20.84 -18.84
C ALA A 48 6.20 -20.39 -20.24
N ALA A 49 6.25 -19.08 -20.49
CA ALA A 49 6.67 -18.52 -21.77
C ALA A 49 8.15 -18.79 -22.06
N ILE A 50 9.02 -18.65 -21.04
CA ILE A 50 10.45 -18.98 -21.14
C ILE A 50 10.64 -20.46 -21.45
N ASN A 51 9.90 -21.34 -20.77
CA ASN A 51 9.99 -22.79 -20.99
C ASN A 51 9.57 -23.17 -22.42
N ASP A 52 8.43 -22.66 -22.88
CA ASP A 52 7.89 -23.02 -24.19
C ASP A 52 8.73 -22.40 -25.33
N ALA A 53 9.17 -21.14 -25.19
CA ALA A 53 10.13 -20.51 -26.10
C ALA A 53 11.49 -21.25 -26.11
N GLY A 54 11.96 -21.69 -24.94
CA GLY A 54 13.17 -22.50 -24.80
C GLY A 54 13.04 -23.85 -25.52
N SER A 55 11.85 -24.47 -25.46
CA SER A 55 11.59 -25.75 -26.13
C SER A 55 11.65 -25.67 -27.66
N LEU A 56 11.49 -24.49 -28.27
CA LEU A 56 11.58 -24.31 -29.73
C LEU A 56 12.93 -24.80 -30.28
N ARG A 57 14.03 -24.51 -29.57
CA ARG A 57 15.38 -24.94 -29.97
C ARG A 57 15.51 -26.45 -29.94
N MET A 58 15.09 -27.07 -28.85
CA MET A 58 15.11 -28.53 -28.68
C MET A 58 14.27 -29.21 -29.75
N ARG A 59 13.05 -28.72 -29.99
CA ARG A 59 12.11 -29.28 -30.96
C ARG A 59 12.58 -29.11 -32.40
N ALA A 60 13.18 -27.97 -32.75
CA ALA A 60 13.77 -27.78 -34.07
C ALA A 60 14.96 -28.73 -34.34
N ASN A 61 15.76 -29.02 -33.31
CA ASN A 61 16.77 -30.08 -33.41
C ASN A 61 16.13 -31.47 -33.55
N ALA A 62 15.07 -31.75 -32.78
CA ALA A 62 14.34 -33.02 -32.87
C ALA A 62 13.73 -33.26 -34.25
N VAL A 63 13.20 -32.22 -34.91
CA VAL A 63 12.75 -32.28 -36.31
C VAL A 63 13.92 -32.62 -37.25
N GLY A 64 15.10 -32.03 -37.05
CA GLY A 64 16.29 -32.36 -37.86
C GLY A 64 16.73 -33.81 -37.70
N ILE A 65 16.70 -34.34 -36.48
CA ILE A 65 16.97 -35.76 -36.20
C ILE A 65 15.92 -36.66 -36.86
N ALA A 66 14.63 -36.32 -36.69
CA ALA A 66 13.53 -37.08 -37.30
C ALA A 66 13.61 -37.09 -38.83
N LEU A 67 14.02 -35.97 -39.43
CA LEU A 67 14.22 -35.85 -40.87
C LEU A 67 15.32 -36.80 -41.36
N LEU A 68 16.46 -36.87 -40.65
CA LEU A 68 17.54 -37.81 -40.97
C LEU A 68 17.10 -39.27 -40.86
N THR A 69 16.29 -39.62 -39.85
CA THR A 69 15.76 -40.99 -39.69
C THR A 69 14.74 -41.34 -40.78
N THR A 70 13.85 -40.42 -41.12
CA THR A 70 12.86 -40.61 -42.20
C THR A 70 13.54 -40.84 -43.55
N GLN A 71 14.67 -40.19 -43.84
CA GLN A 71 15.42 -40.43 -45.06
C GLN A 71 16.00 -41.85 -45.15
N ARG A 72 16.25 -42.49 -44.00
CA ARG A 72 16.82 -43.85 -43.93
C ARG A 72 15.73 -44.92 -44.00
N ASP A 73 14.69 -44.75 -43.21
CA ASP A 73 13.70 -45.82 -42.94
C ASP A 73 12.34 -45.57 -43.65
N GLY A 74 12.15 -44.39 -44.25
CA GLY A 74 10.94 -44.03 -45.00
C GLY A 74 9.71 -43.65 -44.15
N ASP A 75 9.74 -43.89 -42.84
CA ASP A 75 8.64 -43.53 -41.93
C ASP A 75 8.61 -42.02 -41.64
N ARG A 76 7.50 -41.37 -42.01
CA ARG A 76 7.25 -39.93 -41.81
C ARG A 76 6.48 -39.62 -40.53
N ALA A 77 5.91 -40.61 -39.85
CA ALA A 77 5.03 -40.38 -38.70
C ALA A 77 5.75 -39.62 -37.58
N ALA A 78 7.00 -40.00 -37.27
CA ALA A 78 7.81 -39.33 -36.25
C ALA A 78 8.14 -37.88 -36.62
N LEU A 79 8.46 -37.61 -37.89
CA LEU A 79 8.75 -36.27 -38.40
C LEU A 79 7.51 -35.36 -38.33
N ASP A 80 6.37 -35.84 -38.83
CA ASP A 80 5.11 -35.11 -38.80
C ASP A 80 4.67 -34.80 -37.37
N ALA A 81 4.87 -35.74 -36.43
CA ALA A 81 4.61 -35.52 -35.01
C ALA A 81 5.48 -34.39 -34.43
N GLN A 82 6.79 -34.34 -34.74
CA GLN A 82 7.68 -33.28 -34.25
C GLN A 82 7.33 -31.90 -34.84
N ILE A 83 7.02 -31.84 -36.14
CA ILE A 83 6.56 -30.61 -36.80
C ILE A 83 5.27 -30.11 -36.15
N SER A 84 4.29 -31.00 -35.96
CA SER A 84 3.02 -30.69 -35.30
C SER A 84 3.22 -30.15 -33.88
N GLN A 85 4.09 -30.80 -33.09
CA GLN A 85 4.37 -30.33 -31.72
C GLN A 85 5.01 -28.93 -31.68
N LEU A 86 5.91 -28.60 -32.61
CA LEU A 86 6.49 -27.27 -32.66
C LEU A 86 5.48 -26.22 -33.12
N ASN A 87 4.61 -26.54 -34.09
CA ASN A 87 3.50 -25.68 -34.49
C ASN A 87 2.56 -25.38 -33.31
N VAL A 88 2.19 -26.40 -32.53
CA VAL A 88 1.37 -26.23 -31.32
C VAL A 88 2.08 -25.35 -30.28
N THR A 89 3.40 -25.46 -30.13
CA THR A 89 4.14 -24.56 -29.22
C THR A 89 4.14 -23.11 -29.71
N LEU A 90 4.31 -22.86 -31.02
CA LEU A 90 4.21 -21.51 -31.58
C LEU A 90 2.81 -20.93 -31.41
N ASP A 91 1.77 -21.72 -31.68
CA ASP A 91 0.38 -21.27 -31.51
C ASP A 91 0.05 -20.94 -30.04
N ARG A 92 0.53 -21.76 -29.10
CA ARG A 92 0.40 -21.50 -27.66
C ARG A 92 1.14 -20.24 -27.22
N LEU A 93 2.33 -19.98 -27.76
CA LEU A 93 3.05 -18.74 -27.50
C LEU A 93 2.29 -17.52 -28.05
N ARG A 94 1.70 -17.62 -29.25
CA ARG A 94 0.95 -16.54 -29.89
C ARG A 94 -0.33 -16.16 -29.13
N HIS A 95 -1.17 -17.17 -28.84
CA HIS A 95 -2.52 -16.97 -28.33
C HIS A 95 -2.62 -17.10 -26.81
N GLY A 96 -1.56 -17.59 -26.18
CA GLY A 96 -1.54 -17.99 -24.79
C GLY A 96 -2.23 -19.34 -24.56
N ASP A 97 -2.15 -19.81 -23.32
CA ASP A 97 -2.86 -21.00 -22.84
C ASP A 97 -3.72 -20.60 -21.63
N PRO A 98 -5.05 -20.75 -21.67
CA PRO A 98 -5.90 -20.44 -20.53
C PRO A 98 -5.81 -21.49 -19.41
N ALA A 99 -5.36 -22.72 -19.69
CA ALA A 99 -5.22 -23.79 -18.70
C ALA A 99 -3.91 -23.68 -17.90
N ARG A 100 -2.89 -23.00 -18.44
CA ARG A 100 -1.64 -22.67 -17.77
C ARG A 100 -1.32 -21.22 -18.08
N PRO A 101 -1.18 -20.29 -17.11
CA PRO A 101 -0.92 -18.88 -17.39
C PRO A 101 0.36 -18.75 -18.24
N LEU A 102 0.18 -18.70 -19.55
CA LEU A 102 1.23 -18.65 -20.55
C LEU A 102 0.88 -17.44 -21.38
N PHE A 103 1.65 -16.37 -21.19
CA PHE A 103 1.47 -15.15 -21.94
C PHE A 103 2.84 -14.65 -22.32
N LEU A 104 3.03 -14.39 -23.61
CA LEU A 104 4.20 -13.65 -24.07
C LEU A 104 4.13 -12.23 -23.48
N PRO A 105 5.24 -11.69 -22.94
CA PRO A 105 5.26 -10.33 -22.41
C PRO A 105 4.73 -9.31 -23.43
N ASP A 106 3.93 -8.36 -22.95
CA ASP A 106 3.40 -7.26 -23.77
C ASP A 106 4.46 -6.18 -24.05
N ASP A 107 5.54 -6.60 -24.69
CA ASP A 107 6.64 -5.76 -25.13
C ASP A 107 6.75 -5.87 -26.65
N ALA A 108 6.76 -4.71 -27.33
CA ALA A 108 6.76 -4.66 -28.79
C ALA A 108 7.97 -5.38 -29.41
N GLY A 109 9.15 -5.29 -28.78
CA GLY A 109 10.36 -5.96 -29.24
C GLY A 109 10.29 -7.47 -29.08
N ILE A 110 9.70 -7.95 -27.98
CA ILE A 110 9.45 -9.37 -27.75
C ILE A 110 8.46 -9.92 -28.79
N ARG A 111 7.33 -9.23 -29.02
CA ARG A 111 6.33 -9.63 -30.02
C ARG A 111 6.91 -9.66 -31.43
N GLN A 112 7.66 -8.63 -31.82
CA GLN A 112 8.32 -8.57 -33.13
C GLN A 112 9.36 -9.69 -33.30
N LYS A 113 10.12 -10.01 -32.24
CA LYS A 113 11.11 -11.09 -32.30
C LYS A 113 10.42 -12.45 -32.43
N PHE A 114 9.32 -12.65 -31.71
CA PHE A 114 8.48 -13.84 -31.86
C PHE A 114 7.92 -13.98 -33.27
N ASP A 115 7.38 -12.90 -33.85
CA ASP A 115 6.86 -12.89 -35.23
C ASP A 115 7.92 -13.33 -36.24
N ASN A 116 9.17 -12.90 -36.07
CA ASN A 116 10.29 -13.33 -36.93
C ASN A 116 10.61 -14.83 -36.75
N VAL A 117 10.65 -15.32 -35.51
CA VAL A 117 10.86 -16.76 -35.24
C VAL A 117 9.75 -17.61 -35.87
N GLU A 118 8.49 -17.21 -35.70
CA GLU A 118 7.33 -17.87 -36.31
C GLU A 118 7.41 -17.83 -37.84
N TYR A 119 7.72 -16.67 -38.42
CA TYR A 119 7.86 -16.50 -39.86
C TYR A 119 8.95 -17.42 -40.43
N VAL A 120 10.15 -17.42 -39.85
CA VAL A 120 11.29 -18.25 -40.33
C VAL A 120 10.98 -19.73 -40.21
N TRP A 121 10.30 -20.15 -39.14
CA TRP A 121 9.84 -21.53 -39.03
C TRP A 121 8.87 -21.90 -40.15
N ARG A 122 7.73 -21.20 -40.25
CA ARG A 122 6.63 -21.57 -41.17
C ARG A 122 6.99 -21.40 -42.64
N SER A 123 7.77 -20.37 -42.98
CA SER A 123 8.12 -20.06 -44.38
C SER A 123 9.33 -20.85 -44.89
N ARG A 124 10.20 -21.32 -44.01
CA ARG A 124 11.46 -21.98 -44.40
C ARG A 124 11.63 -23.34 -43.76
N LEU A 125 11.87 -23.43 -42.44
CA LEU A 125 12.23 -24.71 -41.81
C LEU A 125 11.15 -25.78 -41.96
N GLU A 126 9.87 -25.41 -41.80
CA GLU A 126 8.76 -26.36 -41.98
C GLU A 126 8.66 -26.84 -43.43
N GLN A 127 8.85 -25.94 -44.40
CA GLN A 127 8.83 -26.29 -45.83
C GLN A 127 9.97 -27.25 -46.17
N GLU A 128 11.19 -26.96 -45.69
CA GLU A 128 12.35 -27.84 -45.88
C GLU A 128 12.14 -29.20 -45.20
N ALA A 129 11.53 -29.24 -44.00
CA ALA A 129 11.26 -30.49 -43.32
C ALA A 129 10.19 -31.34 -44.03
N ARG A 130 9.14 -30.72 -44.60
CA ARG A 130 8.04 -31.44 -45.24
C ARG A 130 8.33 -31.88 -46.67
N TYR A 131 9.03 -31.04 -47.44
CA TYR A 131 9.09 -31.17 -48.89
C TYR A 131 10.49 -31.30 -49.47
N ALA A 132 11.56 -31.02 -48.69
CA ALA A 132 12.90 -31.15 -49.23
C ALA A 132 13.24 -32.62 -49.51
N SER A 133 13.95 -32.83 -50.61
CA SER A 133 14.52 -34.15 -50.95
C SER A 133 15.70 -34.53 -50.05
N SER A 134 16.31 -33.56 -49.37
CA SER A 134 17.47 -33.78 -48.50
C SER A 134 17.39 -33.03 -47.17
N ALA A 135 17.93 -33.63 -46.10
CA ALA A 135 18.06 -32.94 -44.81
C ALA A 135 19.07 -31.76 -44.82
N SER A 136 19.91 -31.65 -45.85
CA SER A 136 21.00 -30.66 -45.88
C SER A 136 20.53 -29.21 -45.80
N ALA A 137 19.46 -28.86 -46.53
CA ALA A 137 18.89 -27.53 -46.54
C ALA A 137 18.28 -27.15 -45.18
N TYR A 138 17.58 -28.11 -44.55
CA TYR A 138 17.08 -27.96 -43.18
C TYR A 138 18.22 -27.76 -42.18
N LEU A 139 19.24 -28.62 -42.21
CA LEU A 139 20.39 -28.55 -41.30
C LEU A 139 21.20 -27.26 -41.48
N ALA A 140 21.28 -26.71 -42.69
CA ALA A 140 21.91 -25.42 -42.94
C ALA A 140 21.08 -24.23 -42.40
N ALA A 141 19.75 -24.34 -42.43
CA ALA A 141 18.85 -23.31 -41.91
C ALA A 141 18.63 -23.38 -40.39
N LEU A 142 18.98 -24.50 -39.74
CA LEU A 142 18.73 -24.75 -38.33
C LEU A 142 19.55 -23.84 -37.37
N PRO A 143 20.88 -23.67 -37.50
CA PRO A 143 21.65 -22.81 -36.60
C PRO A 143 21.14 -21.35 -36.51
N PRO A 144 20.86 -20.63 -37.61
CA PRO A 144 20.33 -19.27 -37.50
C PRO A 144 18.94 -19.24 -36.87
N PHE A 145 18.08 -20.24 -37.10
CA PHE A 145 16.79 -20.34 -36.41
C PHE A 145 16.97 -20.50 -34.89
N VAL A 146 17.85 -21.41 -34.45
CA VAL A 146 18.15 -21.63 -33.02
C VAL A 146 18.64 -20.35 -32.37
N ALA A 147 19.54 -19.61 -33.02
CA ALA A 147 20.03 -18.32 -32.53
C ALA A 147 18.91 -17.27 -32.39
N GLN A 148 17.90 -17.29 -33.27
CA GLN A 148 16.74 -16.40 -33.15
C GLN A 148 15.83 -16.78 -31.98
N ALA A 149 15.60 -18.08 -31.76
CA ALA A 149 14.86 -18.57 -30.60
C ALA A 149 15.60 -18.27 -29.29
N ASP A 150 16.94 -18.37 -29.27
CA ASP A 150 17.77 -17.95 -28.15
C ASP A 150 17.63 -16.46 -27.83
N ALA A 151 17.71 -15.61 -28.85
CA ALA A 151 17.52 -14.17 -28.69
C ALA A 151 16.11 -13.83 -28.16
N LEU A 152 15.07 -14.54 -28.61
CA LEU A 152 13.72 -14.39 -28.08
C LEU A 152 13.66 -14.74 -26.58
N VAL A 153 14.22 -15.88 -26.18
CA VAL A 153 14.26 -16.30 -24.77
C VAL A 153 14.98 -15.25 -23.93
N SER A 154 16.14 -14.75 -24.37
CA SER A 154 16.89 -13.73 -23.65
C SER A 154 16.12 -12.42 -23.46
N LEU A 155 15.32 -12.00 -24.46
CA LEU A 155 14.46 -10.82 -24.32
C LEU A 155 13.37 -11.04 -23.26
N ILE A 156 12.71 -12.21 -23.28
CA ILE A 156 11.70 -12.57 -22.27
C ILE A 156 12.31 -12.62 -20.87
N GLU A 157 13.50 -13.22 -20.71
CA GLU A 157 14.20 -13.29 -19.43
C GLU A 157 14.58 -11.91 -18.89
N ARG A 158 15.12 -11.02 -19.75
CA ARG A 158 15.46 -9.64 -19.36
C ARG A 158 14.22 -8.86 -18.94
N ASP A 159 13.11 -9.00 -19.65
CA ASP A 159 11.85 -8.37 -19.27
C ASP A 159 11.35 -8.86 -17.90
N ASN A 160 11.37 -10.17 -17.70
CA ASN A 160 10.99 -10.81 -16.44
C ASN A 160 11.88 -10.37 -15.27
N ALA A 161 13.20 -10.27 -15.50
CA ALA A 161 14.16 -9.78 -14.51
C ALA A 161 13.91 -8.31 -14.13
N ARG A 162 13.62 -7.44 -15.11
CA ARG A 162 13.24 -6.04 -14.85
C ARG A 162 11.97 -5.96 -14.00
N LYS A 163 10.91 -6.70 -14.36
CA LYS A 163 9.66 -6.75 -13.59
C LYS A 163 9.87 -7.28 -12.17
N THR A 164 10.74 -8.28 -12.00
CA THR A 164 11.11 -8.80 -10.67
C THR A 164 11.85 -7.74 -9.84
N ALA A 165 12.72 -6.93 -10.45
CA ALA A 165 13.38 -5.81 -9.77
C ALA A 165 12.37 -4.73 -9.35
N TRP A 166 11.42 -4.37 -10.23
CA TRP A 166 10.33 -3.45 -9.91
C TRP A 166 9.46 -3.97 -8.76
N LEU A 167 9.12 -5.26 -8.75
CA LEU A 167 8.38 -5.89 -7.66
C LEU A 167 9.14 -5.73 -6.34
N ARG A 168 10.42 -6.10 -6.30
CA ARG A 168 11.24 -5.97 -5.09
C ARG A 168 11.35 -4.52 -4.61
N MET A 169 11.56 -3.58 -5.52
CA MET A 169 11.63 -2.16 -5.18
C MET A 169 10.29 -1.64 -4.62
N SER A 170 9.16 -2.07 -5.20
CA SER A 170 7.83 -1.73 -4.68
C SER A 170 7.59 -2.31 -3.27
N GLN A 171 8.07 -3.52 -2.99
CA GLN A 171 7.97 -4.12 -1.65
C GLN A 171 8.81 -3.36 -0.62
N VAL A 172 10.02 -2.95 -0.97
CA VAL A 172 10.87 -2.10 -0.11
C VAL A 172 10.21 -0.75 0.14
N ALA A 173 9.66 -0.12 -0.90
CA ALA A 173 8.95 1.15 -0.77
C ALA A 173 7.71 1.02 0.14
N LEU A 174 6.93 -0.05 -0.01
CA LEU A 174 5.78 -0.34 0.85
C LEU A 174 6.20 -0.56 2.30
N ALA A 175 7.29 -1.28 2.56
CA ALA A 175 7.82 -1.50 3.90
C ALA A 175 8.28 -0.20 4.56
N ALA A 176 9.06 0.62 3.84
CA ALA A 176 9.52 1.92 4.31
C ALA A 176 8.34 2.86 4.65
N MET A 177 7.35 2.92 3.75
CA MET A 177 6.16 3.72 3.94
C MET A 177 5.29 3.22 5.12
N SER A 178 5.23 1.91 5.34
CA SER A 178 4.54 1.33 6.50
C SER A 178 5.23 1.71 7.81
N CYS A 179 6.57 1.68 7.86
CA CYS A 179 7.33 2.15 9.02
C CYS A 179 7.11 3.64 9.29
N LEU A 180 7.25 4.49 8.26
CA LEU A 180 7.02 5.93 8.37
C LEU A 180 5.57 6.24 8.77
N GLY A 181 4.61 5.54 8.18
CA GLY A 181 3.20 5.63 8.51
C GLY A 181 2.91 5.26 9.96
N ALA A 182 3.52 4.18 10.47
CA ALA A 182 3.39 3.78 11.87
C ALA A 182 3.94 4.85 12.83
N VAL A 183 5.13 5.39 12.56
CA VAL A 183 5.72 6.49 13.35
C VAL A 183 4.83 7.72 13.33
N ALA A 184 4.33 8.10 12.15
CA ALA A 184 3.41 9.22 12.00
C ALA A 184 2.11 9.01 12.78
N ILE A 185 1.52 7.81 12.73
CA ILE A 185 0.31 7.47 13.49
C ILE A 185 0.56 7.58 14.99
N VAL A 186 1.67 7.02 15.50
CA VAL A 186 2.03 7.12 16.92
C VAL A 186 2.19 8.58 17.35
N TYR A 187 2.89 9.38 16.55
CA TYR A 187 3.06 10.81 16.80
C TYR A 187 1.73 11.57 16.80
N LEU A 188 0.86 11.31 15.82
CA LEU A 188 -0.46 11.94 15.73
C LEU A 188 -1.36 11.53 16.90
N LEU A 189 -1.34 10.27 17.31
CA LEU A 189 -2.07 9.80 18.50
C LEU A 189 -1.58 10.53 19.75
N TYR A 190 -0.27 10.72 19.90
CA TYR A 190 0.27 11.47 21.02
C TYR A 190 -0.24 12.92 21.04
N VAL A 191 -0.15 13.64 19.91
CA VAL A 191 -0.55 15.05 19.84
C VAL A 191 -2.07 15.24 19.91
N TRP A 192 -2.86 14.35 19.33
CA TRP A 192 -4.32 14.49 19.27
C TRP A 192 -5.06 13.94 20.49
N PHE A 193 -4.46 12.97 21.21
CA PHE A 193 -5.11 12.34 22.37
C PHE A 193 -4.30 12.51 23.65
N VAL A 194 -3.05 12.04 23.67
CA VAL A 194 -2.28 11.95 24.92
C VAL A 194 -2.00 13.32 25.51
N ALA A 195 -1.49 14.27 24.71
CA ALA A 195 -1.17 15.60 25.19
C ALA A 195 -2.42 16.40 25.67
N PRO A 196 -3.56 16.43 24.94
CA PRO A 196 -4.78 17.06 25.45
C PRO A 196 -5.31 16.43 26.74
N VAL A 197 -5.26 15.11 26.87
CA VAL A 197 -5.70 14.40 28.08
C VAL A 197 -4.79 14.73 29.27
N GLN A 198 -3.47 14.72 29.09
CA GLN A 198 -2.52 15.09 30.14
C GLN A 198 -2.76 16.53 30.63
N ARG A 199 -2.99 17.48 29.72
CA ARG A 199 -3.31 18.88 30.11
C ARG A 199 -4.61 18.99 30.91
N LEU A 200 -5.65 18.25 30.52
CA LEU A 200 -6.90 18.21 31.28
C LEU A 200 -6.68 17.62 32.67
N GLN A 201 -5.91 16.54 32.78
CA GLN A 201 -5.55 15.91 34.06
C GLN A 201 -4.79 16.89 34.97
N GLU A 202 -3.78 17.59 34.44
CA GLU A 202 -3.04 18.62 35.17
C GLU A 202 -3.95 19.76 35.65
N GLY A 203 -4.85 20.24 34.78
CA GLY A 203 -5.85 21.25 35.15
C GLY A 203 -6.73 20.78 36.30
N LEU A 204 -7.22 19.55 36.24
CA LEU A 204 -8.07 18.97 37.28
C LEU A 204 -7.35 18.85 38.63
N LEU A 205 -6.07 18.44 38.61
CA LEU A 205 -5.23 18.38 39.80
C LEU A 205 -5.03 19.76 40.45
N ARG A 206 -4.92 20.84 39.66
CA ARG A 206 -4.83 22.22 40.19
C ARG A 206 -6.13 22.65 40.88
N ILE A 207 -7.28 22.33 40.29
CA ILE A 207 -8.59 22.59 40.90
C ILE A 207 -8.75 21.82 42.23
N GLN A 208 -8.31 20.56 42.29
CA GLN A 208 -8.31 19.79 43.54
C GLN A 208 -7.46 20.45 44.64
N LYS A 209 -6.37 21.12 44.27
CA LYS A 209 -5.52 21.92 45.17
C LYS A 209 -6.06 23.32 45.47
N ARG A 210 -7.33 23.60 45.15
CA ARG A 210 -8.01 24.91 45.30
C ARG A 210 -7.37 26.06 44.52
N GLN A 211 -6.61 25.76 43.47
CA GLN A 211 -6.00 26.78 42.59
C GLN A 211 -6.97 27.15 41.46
N PHE A 212 -8.06 27.85 41.81
CA PHE A 212 -9.14 28.15 40.86
C PHE A 212 -8.80 29.19 39.80
N GLU A 213 -7.64 29.85 39.88
CA GLU A 213 -7.16 30.77 38.84
C GLU A 213 -6.58 30.05 37.62
N ALA A 214 -6.30 28.75 37.72
CA ALA A 214 -5.75 27.98 36.62
C ALA A 214 -6.70 27.97 35.40
N ARG A 215 -6.15 28.11 34.20
CA ARG A 215 -6.88 28.05 32.92
C ARG A 215 -6.17 27.14 31.94
N LEU A 216 -6.94 26.41 31.14
CA LEU A 216 -6.45 25.58 30.04
C LEU A 216 -6.55 26.33 28.71
N PRO A 217 -5.53 26.26 27.84
CA PRO A 217 -5.58 26.87 26.52
C PRO A 217 -6.54 26.11 25.60
N VAL A 218 -7.46 26.83 24.94
CA VAL A 218 -8.39 26.26 23.94
C VAL A 218 -7.69 26.26 22.57
N MET A 219 -6.92 25.21 22.29
CA MET A 219 -6.06 25.14 21.09
C MET A 219 -6.78 24.59 19.85
N THR A 220 -7.85 23.83 20.06
CA THR A 220 -8.58 23.13 19.00
C THR A 220 -10.06 23.48 19.05
N LEU A 221 -10.76 23.30 17.92
CA LEU A 221 -12.21 23.49 17.80
C LEU A 221 -12.95 22.15 17.74
N ASP A 222 -12.37 21.14 18.38
CA ASP A 222 -12.86 19.76 18.48
C ASP A 222 -13.35 19.46 19.90
N GLU A 223 -13.59 18.19 20.19
CA GLU A 223 -14.09 17.69 21.47
C GLU A 223 -13.18 18.11 22.66
N PHE A 224 -11.85 18.11 22.47
CA PHE A 224 -10.91 18.53 23.52
C PHE A 224 -10.91 20.04 23.74
N GLY A 225 -11.09 20.82 22.67
CA GLY A 225 -11.28 22.26 22.78
C GLY A 225 -12.53 22.63 23.61
N GLN A 226 -13.62 21.88 23.42
CA GLN A 226 -14.84 22.07 24.20
C GLN A 226 -14.66 21.68 25.66
N LEU A 227 -13.94 20.59 25.95
CA LEU A 227 -13.58 20.20 27.30
C LEU A 227 -12.73 21.27 28.00
N ALA A 228 -11.71 21.82 27.33
CA ALA A 228 -10.89 22.91 27.87
C ALA A 228 -11.72 24.17 28.15
N ALA A 229 -12.62 24.55 27.24
CA ALA A 229 -13.53 25.68 27.46
C ALA A 229 -14.52 25.43 28.61
N GLY A 230 -15.01 24.19 28.76
CA GLY A 230 -15.86 23.78 29.89
C GLY A 230 -15.13 23.85 31.22
N PHE A 231 -13.90 23.33 31.27
CA PHE A 231 -13.02 23.43 32.43
C PHE A 231 -12.81 24.88 32.88
N ASN A 232 -12.52 25.79 31.94
CA ASN A 232 -12.31 27.21 32.28
C ASN A 232 -13.55 27.89 32.86
N ARG A 233 -14.76 27.52 32.40
CA ARG A 233 -16.01 28.03 32.98
C ARG A 233 -16.21 27.55 34.41
N MET A 234 -16.04 26.24 34.65
CA MET A 234 -16.12 25.67 36.00
C MET A 234 -15.09 26.30 36.95
N ALA A 235 -13.84 26.50 36.48
CA ALA A 235 -12.80 27.15 37.28
C ALA A 235 -13.17 28.60 37.64
N ALA A 236 -13.74 29.36 36.71
CA ALA A 236 -14.20 30.73 36.95
C ALA A 236 -15.37 30.80 37.96
N GLU A 237 -16.35 29.90 37.86
CA GLU A 237 -17.46 29.80 38.80
C GLU A 237 -16.96 29.47 40.23
N LEU A 238 -16.04 28.51 40.35
CA LEU A 238 -15.44 28.17 41.65
C LEU A 238 -14.64 29.35 42.23
N GLN A 239 -13.87 30.07 41.42
CA GLN A 239 -13.13 31.26 41.85
C GLN A 239 -14.07 32.34 42.38
N GLN A 240 -15.20 32.58 41.71
CA GLN A 240 -16.22 33.54 42.16
C GLN A 240 -16.86 33.11 43.48
N LEU A 241 -17.32 31.85 43.58
CA LEU A 241 -17.96 31.34 44.80
C LEU A 241 -17.04 31.43 46.03
N TYR A 242 -15.76 31.08 45.88
CA TYR A 242 -14.79 31.20 46.96
C TYR A 242 -14.46 32.66 47.30
N GLY A 243 -14.40 33.55 46.29
CA GLY A 243 -14.20 34.98 46.51
C GLY A 243 -15.37 35.65 47.25
N GLU A 244 -16.61 35.28 46.91
CA GLU A 244 -17.82 35.74 47.61
C GLU A 244 -17.88 35.21 49.05
N LEU A 245 -17.51 33.95 49.26
CA LEU A 245 -17.44 33.36 50.60
C LEU A 245 -16.38 34.07 51.46
N ALA A 246 -15.19 34.34 50.92
CA ALA A 246 -14.14 35.07 51.62
C ALA A 246 -14.61 36.48 52.04
N LYS A 247 -15.27 37.21 51.14
CA LYS A 247 -15.85 38.53 51.44
C LYS A 247 -16.91 38.48 52.55
N ARG A 248 -17.77 37.45 52.56
CA ARG A 248 -18.77 37.26 53.62
C ARG A 248 -18.14 36.93 54.97
N VAL A 249 -17.09 36.13 55.00
CA VAL A 249 -16.37 35.84 56.24
C VAL A 249 -15.73 37.11 56.79
N GLU A 250 -15.08 37.90 55.93
CA GLU A 250 -14.45 39.16 56.31
C GLU A 250 -15.48 40.19 56.81
N SER A 251 -16.63 40.33 56.13
CA SER A 251 -17.69 41.23 56.59
C SER A 251 -18.24 40.83 57.95
N ASN A 252 -18.50 39.53 58.17
CA ASN A 252 -19.02 39.04 59.44
C ASN A 252 -18.01 39.21 60.57
N MET A 253 -16.71 39.01 60.31
CA MET A 253 -15.65 39.28 61.29
C MET A 253 -15.57 40.76 61.65
N ALA A 254 -15.60 41.65 60.66
CA ALA A 254 -15.57 43.09 60.88
C ALA A 254 -16.79 43.58 61.69
N GLU A 255 -17.97 43.00 61.43
CA GLU A 255 -19.21 43.31 62.15
C GLU A 255 -19.17 42.82 63.60
N LEU A 256 -18.64 41.61 63.86
CA LEU A 256 -18.40 41.10 65.21
C LEU A 256 -17.40 41.95 65.99
N GLU A 257 -16.32 42.41 65.36
CA GLU A 257 -15.35 43.31 65.99
C GLU A 257 -15.93 44.69 66.30
N ALA A 258 -16.81 45.21 65.45
CA ALA A 258 -17.54 46.44 65.72
C ALA A 258 -18.48 46.27 66.92
N GLN A 259 -19.24 45.18 66.97
CA GLN A 259 -20.13 44.86 68.10
C GLN A 259 -19.36 44.66 69.41
N ASN A 260 -18.25 43.93 69.40
CA ASN A 260 -17.39 43.77 70.59
C ASN A 260 -16.84 45.11 71.07
N ARG A 261 -16.34 45.96 70.17
CA ARG A 261 -15.86 47.31 70.54
C ARG A 261 -16.96 48.15 71.18
N GLU A 262 -18.18 48.07 70.66
CA GLU A 262 -19.32 48.80 71.22
C GLU A 262 -19.72 48.26 72.61
N GLN A 263 -19.74 46.94 72.79
CA GLN A 263 -20.00 46.32 74.10
C GLN A 263 -18.92 46.69 75.12
N SER A 264 -17.64 46.63 74.76
CA SER A 264 -16.54 47.05 75.66
C SER A 264 -16.63 48.54 76.01
N ARG A 265 -17.02 49.40 75.06
CA ARG A 265 -17.26 50.82 75.33
C ARG A 265 -18.38 51.01 76.35
N LYS A 266 -19.53 50.35 76.15
CA LYS A 266 -20.67 50.40 77.07
C LYS A 266 -20.29 49.90 78.46
N ALA A 267 -19.51 48.83 78.57
CA ALA A 267 -19.02 48.28 79.83
C ALA A 267 -18.00 49.19 80.56
N SER A 268 -17.30 50.09 79.86
CA SER A 268 -16.37 51.06 80.46
C SER A 268 -17.00 52.39 80.90
N THR A 269 -18.28 52.61 80.54
CA THR A 269 -19.07 53.80 80.90
C THR A 269 -20.03 53.57 82.07
N PHE A 270 -20.01 52.38 82.68
CA PHE A 270 -20.67 52.04 83.94
C PHE A 270 -19.59 51.76 84.99
#